data_AF-A0A317ZWB6-F1
#
_entry.id   AF-A0A317ZWB6-F1
#
_cell.length_a   1.000
_cell.length_b   1.000
_cell.length_c   1.000
_cell.angle_alpha   90.00
_cell.angle_beta   90.00
_cell.angle_gamma   90.00
#
_symmetry.space_group_name_H-M   'P 1'
#
loop_
_entity.id
_entity.type
_entity.pdbx_description
1 polymer ?
#
loop_
_entity_poly.entity_id
_entity_poly.type
_entity_poly.pdbx_seq_one_letter_code
_entity_poly.pdbx_strand_id
1 'polypeptide(L)'
;MVGMAAIAWWPAFTLGAWGEIFFDDILALWAASAAALVFVLVEHRPLRGRLGRAVLLLLPSVWLLLSFVAHDSVTDLGIALLDLAAFAAVLLGIPFTLWVLVRIVWPHFAGGTPRRSKWLIAVVVLAIVIASWVLGANQARFLTCEDFSISGNSPPPGCTPASTP
;
A
#
# COMPACT_ATOMS: atom_id res chain seq x y z
N MET A 1 -3.94 -4.07 -15.26
CA MET A 1 -2.97 -5.12 -14.85
C MET A 1 -1.59 -4.52 -14.62
N VAL A 2 -0.96 -3.93 -15.64
CA VAL A 2 0.37 -3.29 -15.53
C VAL A 2 0.43 -2.26 -14.40
N GLY A 3 -0.55 -1.34 -14.31
CA GLY A 3 -0.58 -0.36 -13.21
C GLY A 3 -0.71 -0.95 -11.81
N MET A 4 -1.43 -2.06 -11.63
CA MET A 4 -1.53 -2.72 -10.31
C MET A 4 -0.20 -3.33 -9.91
N ALA A 5 0.47 -4.01 -10.84
CA ALA A 5 1.79 -4.57 -10.61
C ALA A 5 2.83 -3.46 -10.37
N ALA A 6 2.77 -2.37 -11.13
CA ALA A 6 3.67 -1.22 -11.03
C ALA A 6 3.51 -0.42 -9.73
N ILE A 7 2.37 -0.51 -9.05
CA ILE A 7 2.18 0.09 -7.72
C ILE A 7 2.57 -0.92 -6.63
N ALA A 8 2.20 -2.19 -6.77
CA ALA A 8 2.37 -3.18 -5.70
C ALA A 8 3.80 -3.72 -5.55
N TRP A 9 4.64 -3.63 -6.58
CA TRP A 9 5.99 -4.21 -6.54
C TRP A 9 6.91 -3.50 -5.53
N TRP A 10 6.79 -2.17 -5.38
CA TRP A 10 7.71 -1.39 -4.54
C TRP A 10 7.54 -1.71 -3.04
N PRO A 11 6.34 -1.60 -2.44
CA PRO A 11 6.13 -2.02 -1.05
C PRO A 11 6.52 -3.48 -0.79
N ALA A 12 6.31 -4.35 -1.78
CA ALA A 12 6.67 -5.76 -1.67
C ALA A 12 8.19 -5.97 -1.63
N PHE A 13 8.91 -5.24 -2.49
CA PHE A 13 10.37 -5.24 -2.55
C PHE A 13 10.98 -4.65 -1.28
N THR A 14 10.49 -3.49 -0.82
CA THR A 14 11.00 -2.82 0.39
C THR A 14 10.76 -3.69 1.64
N LEU A 15 9.60 -4.32 1.74
CA LEU A 15 9.32 -5.30 2.79
C LEU A 15 10.29 -6.49 2.74
N GLY A 16 10.68 -6.94 1.55
CA GLY A 16 11.67 -8.01 1.38
C GLY A 16 13.09 -7.60 1.80
N ALA A 17 13.50 -6.37 1.46
CA ALA A 17 14.87 -5.90 1.67
C ALA A 17 15.12 -5.31 3.07
N TRP A 18 14.16 -4.61 3.67
CA TRP A 18 14.29 -3.98 5.00
C TRP A 18 13.45 -4.66 6.09
N GLY A 19 12.45 -5.47 5.72
CA GLY A 19 11.54 -6.09 6.69
C GLY A 19 10.46 -5.13 7.22
N GLU A 20 10.38 -3.92 6.70
CA GLU A 20 9.48 -2.86 7.14
C GLU A 20 8.73 -2.22 5.96
N ILE A 21 7.55 -1.66 6.24
CA ILE A 21 6.79 -0.87 5.27
C ILE A 21 7.17 0.59 5.49
N PHE A 22 7.54 1.29 4.43
CA PHE A 22 8.03 2.65 4.53
C PHE A 22 6.89 3.67 4.65
N PHE A 23 7.22 4.86 5.15
CA PHE A 23 6.25 5.92 5.37
C PHE A 23 5.63 6.45 4.07
N ASP A 24 6.38 6.43 2.97
CA ASP A 24 5.91 6.83 1.65
C ASP A 24 4.82 5.89 1.13
N ASP A 25 4.94 4.58 1.36
CA ASP A 25 3.89 3.60 1.04
C ASP A 25 2.60 3.88 1.83
N ILE A 26 2.73 4.19 3.13
CA ILE A 26 1.60 4.52 4.01
C ILE A 26 0.94 5.85 3.58
N LEU A 27 1.73 6.86 3.25
CA LEU A 27 1.20 8.15 2.78
C LEU A 27 0.61 8.06 1.37
N ALA A 28 1.17 7.23 0.50
CA ALA A 28 0.61 6.95 -0.82
C ALA A 28 -0.77 6.28 -0.70
N LEU A 29 -0.90 5.33 0.24
CA LEU A 29 -2.18 4.71 0.59
C LEU A 29 -3.19 5.75 1.06
N TRP A 30 -2.78 6.66 1.94
CA TRP A 30 -3.63 7.77 2.38
C TRP A 30 -4.06 8.67 1.22
N ALA A 31 -3.11 9.11 0.38
CA ALA A 31 -3.39 10.00 -0.75
C ALA A 31 -4.37 9.35 -1.74
N ALA A 32 -4.19 8.05 -2.03
CA ALA A 32 -5.12 7.29 -2.85
C ALA A 32 -6.53 7.20 -2.23
N SER A 33 -6.61 7.00 -0.91
CA SER A 33 -7.86 6.93 -0.17
C SER A 33 -8.60 8.26 -0.19
N ALA A 34 -7.89 9.37 0.03
CA ALA A 34 -8.43 10.72 0.00
C ALA A 34 -8.96 11.08 -1.40
N ALA A 35 -8.19 10.79 -2.44
CA ALA A 35 -8.62 11.00 -3.83
C ALA A 35 -9.87 10.17 -4.17
N ALA A 36 -9.89 8.89 -3.77
CA ALA A 36 -11.04 8.02 -3.95
C ALA A 36 -12.27 8.51 -3.17
N LEU A 37 -12.08 9.08 -1.97
CA LEU A 37 -13.17 9.63 -1.17
C LEU A 37 -13.81 10.81 -1.90
N VAL A 38 -13.00 11.74 -2.41
CA VAL A 38 -13.49 12.87 -3.22
C VAL A 38 -14.28 12.36 -4.43
N PHE A 39 -13.76 11.36 -5.14
CA PHE A 39 -14.45 10.75 -6.27
C PHE A 39 -15.82 10.17 -5.86
N VAL A 40 -15.88 9.39 -4.78
CA VAL A 40 -17.12 8.82 -4.23
C VAL A 40 -18.09 9.90 -3.77
N LEU A 41 -17.60 11.05 -3.32
CA LEU A 41 -18.43 12.20 -2.91
C LEU A 41 -19.00 12.96 -4.12
N VAL A 42 -18.28 13.03 -5.23
CA VAL A 42 -18.72 13.71 -6.45
C VAL A 42 -19.65 12.82 -7.30
N GLU A 43 -19.48 11.49 -7.27
CA GLU A 43 -20.29 10.60 -8.11
C GLU A 43 -21.76 10.49 -7.61
N HIS A 44 -22.71 10.75 -8.50
CA HIS A 44 -24.16 10.66 -8.23
C HIS A 44 -24.68 9.22 -8.24
N ARG A 45 -24.20 8.38 -7.31
CA ARG A 45 -24.61 6.97 -7.14
C ARG A 45 -25.46 6.76 -5.86
N PRO A 46 -26.27 5.69 -5.76
CA PRO A 46 -27.20 5.48 -4.64
C PRO A 46 -26.52 5.45 -3.26
N LEU A 47 -27.12 6.19 -2.32
CA LEU A 47 -26.59 6.58 -1.00
C LEU A 47 -26.11 5.40 -0.12
N ARG A 48 -26.81 4.26 -0.14
CA ARG A 48 -26.57 3.15 0.81
C ARG A 48 -25.24 2.42 0.56
N GLY A 49 -24.79 2.34 -0.70
CA GLY A 49 -23.45 1.81 -1.03
C GLY A 49 -22.33 2.85 -0.95
N ARG A 50 -22.69 4.14 -0.98
CA ARG A 50 -21.77 5.28 -0.93
C ARG A 50 -21.24 5.53 0.48
N LEU A 51 -22.11 5.49 1.50
CA LEU A 51 -21.73 5.72 2.89
C LEU A 51 -20.72 4.70 3.41
N GLY A 52 -20.94 3.40 3.15
CA GLY A 52 -19.99 2.35 3.58
C GLY A 52 -18.60 2.50 2.95
N ARG A 53 -18.52 2.92 1.68
CA ARG A 53 -17.25 3.18 1.01
C ARG A 53 -16.57 4.45 1.56
N ALA A 54 -17.35 5.51 1.78
CA ALA A 54 -16.83 6.76 2.33
C ALA A 54 -16.23 6.58 3.73
N VAL A 55 -16.91 5.83 4.61
CA VAL A 55 -16.40 5.52 5.96
C VAL A 55 -15.06 4.78 5.89
N LEU A 56 -14.94 3.78 5.01
CA LEU A 56 -13.73 2.98 4.92
C LEU A 56 -12.56 3.75 4.25
N LEU A 57 -12.86 4.69 3.33
CA LEU A 57 -11.87 5.60 2.75
C LEU A 57 -11.44 6.73 3.70
N LEU A 58 -12.27 7.08 4.69
CA LEU A 58 -11.91 8.03 5.73
C LEU A 58 -10.93 7.42 6.74
N LEU A 59 -10.85 6.09 6.82
CA LEU A 59 -10.10 5.40 7.87
C LEU A 59 -8.60 5.78 7.90
N PRO A 60 -7.87 5.88 6.78
CA PRO A 60 -6.49 6.38 6.78
C PRO A 60 -6.35 7.83 7.22
N SER A 61 -7.32 8.69 6.87
CA SER A 61 -7.33 10.11 7.29
C SER A 61 -7.63 10.25 8.78
N VAL A 62 -8.55 9.45 9.30
CA VAL A 62 -8.86 9.41 10.74
C VAL A 62 -7.66 8.90 11.52
N TRP A 63 -7.00 7.84 11.04
CA TRP A 63 -5.78 7.34 11.66
C TRP A 63 -4.66 8.40 11.71
N LEU A 64 -4.39 9.09 10.60
CA LEU A 64 -3.40 10.18 10.60
C LEU A 64 -3.77 11.30 11.57
N LEU A 65 -5.04 11.72 11.60
CA LEU A 65 -5.51 12.76 12.50
C LEU A 65 -5.39 12.34 13.97
N LEU A 66 -5.70 11.08 14.28
CA LEU A 66 -5.50 10.51 15.61
C LEU A 66 -4.01 10.44 15.97
N SER A 67 -3.13 10.02 15.06
CA SER A 67 -1.68 9.99 15.33
C SER A 67 -1.10 11.37 15.61
N PHE A 68 -1.67 12.42 15.03
CA PHE A 68 -1.24 13.80 15.23
C PHE A 68 -1.73 14.36 16.58
N VAL A 69 -3.01 14.13 16.91
CA VAL A 69 -3.63 14.67 18.14
C VAL A 69 -3.23 13.86 19.39
N ALA A 70 -3.07 12.55 19.25
CA ALA A 70 -2.76 11.66 20.37
C ALA A 70 -1.26 11.56 20.68
N HIS A 71 -0.39 12.23 19.91
CA HIS A 71 1.07 12.14 20.07
C HIS A 71 1.55 12.47 21.50
N ASP A 72 0.87 13.40 22.18
CA ASP A 72 1.27 13.88 23.51
C ASP A 72 0.37 13.39 24.67
N SER A 73 -0.68 12.58 24.39
CA SER A 73 -1.76 12.34 25.36
C SER A 73 -2.27 10.90 25.44
N VAL A 74 -1.36 9.93 25.61
CA VAL A 74 -1.76 8.52 25.73
C VAL A 74 -1.21 7.81 26.97
N THR A 75 -2.15 7.27 27.74
CA THR A 75 -1.96 6.15 28.67
C THR A 75 -1.71 4.85 27.87
N ASP A 76 -1.10 3.83 28.48
CA ASP A 76 -0.73 2.56 27.80
C ASP A 76 -1.89 1.90 26.99
N LEU A 77 -3.14 2.07 27.42
CA LEU A 77 -4.32 1.55 26.73
C LEU A 77 -4.62 2.30 25.41
N GLY A 78 -4.34 3.60 25.36
CA GLY A 78 -4.51 4.43 24.17
C GLY A 78 -3.49 4.09 23.07
N ILE A 79 -2.25 3.75 23.47
CA ILE A 79 -1.21 3.26 22.56
C ILE A 79 -1.65 1.94 21.92
N ALA A 80 -2.13 0.98 22.73
CA ALA A 80 -2.59 -0.32 22.21
C ALA A 80 -3.78 -0.20 21.24
N LEU A 81 -4.71 0.72 21.50
CA LEU A 81 -5.84 1.00 20.60
C LEU A 81 -5.41 1.71 19.31
N LEU A 82 -4.45 2.64 19.39
CA LEU A 82 -3.85 3.29 18.23
C LEU A 82 -3.09 2.28 17.35
N ASP A 83 -2.32 1.38 17.95
CA ASP A 83 -1.62 0.31 17.24
C ASP A 83 -2.58 -0.67 16.59
N LEU A 84 -3.64 -1.07 17.29
CA LEU A 84 -4.68 -1.93 16.72
C LEU A 84 -5.39 -1.22 15.55
N ALA A 85 -5.69 0.06 15.69
CA ALA A 85 -6.28 0.86 14.63
C ALA A 85 -5.32 1.05 13.44
N ALA A 86 -4.03 1.24 13.69
CA ALA A 86 -2.99 1.31 12.67
C ALA A 86 -2.90 -0.02 11.91
N PHE A 87 -2.86 -1.14 12.64
CA PHE A 87 -2.81 -2.48 12.06
C PHE A 87 -4.06 -2.76 11.24
N ALA A 88 -5.25 -2.41 11.75
CA ALA A 88 -6.49 -2.52 11.00
C ALA A 88 -6.52 -1.60 9.78
N ALA A 89 -5.97 -0.39 9.87
CA ALA A 89 -5.88 0.56 8.76
C ALA A 89 -4.98 0.06 7.65
N VAL A 90 -3.84 -0.55 7.97
CA VAL A 90 -2.96 -1.18 6.99
C VAL A 90 -3.61 -2.43 6.41
N LEU A 91 -4.07 -3.35 7.26
CA LEU A 91 -4.58 -4.65 6.83
C LEU A 91 -5.90 -4.57 6.06
N LEU A 92 -6.79 -3.62 6.40
CA LEU A 92 -8.06 -3.42 5.70
C LEU A 92 -7.96 -2.31 4.65
N GLY A 93 -7.21 -1.25 4.94
CA GLY A 93 -7.07 -0.11 4.04
C GLY A 93 -6.30 -0.48 2.78
N ILE A 94 -5.21 -1.24 2.86
CA ILE A 94 -4.48 -1.68 1.66
C ILE A 94 -5.39 -2.45 0.69
N PRO A 95 -6.02 -3.59 1.05
CA PRO A 95 -6.83 -4.34 0.09
C PRO A 95 -8.08 -3.55 -0.35
N PHE A 96 -8.65 -2.72 0.52
CA PHE A 96 -9.83 -1.94 0.17
C PHE A 96 -9.52 -0.79 -0.77
N THR A 97 -8.46 -0.02 -0.52
CA THR A 97 -8.02 1.06 -1.42
C THR A 97 -7.57 0.50 -2.74
N LEU A 98 -6.89 -0.65 -2.77
CA LEU A 98 -6.56 -1.36 -4.00
C LEU A 98 -7.84 -1.75 -4.75
N TRP A 99 -8.83 -2.27 -4.04
CA TRP A 99 -10.13 -2.60 -4.63
C TRP A 99 -10.86 -1.37 -5.19
N VAL A 100 -10.86 -0.25 -4.47
CA VAL A 100 -11.48 1.00 -4.89
C VAL A 100 -10.73 1.62 -6.08
N LEU A 101 -9.39 1.69 -6.03
CA LEU A 101 -8.56 2.13 -7.14
C LEU A 101 -8.82 1.28 -8.38
N VAL A 102 -8.87 -0.04 -8.25
CA VAL A 102 -9.18 -0.94 -9.38
C VAL A 102 -10.58 -0.66 -9.94
N ARG A 103 -11.56 -0.38 -9.09
CA ARG A 103 -12.92 -0.03 -9.52
C ARG A 103 -12.99 1.32 -10.23
N ILE A 104 -12.25 2.32 -9.76
CA ILE A 104 -12.27 3.71 -10.28
C ILE A 104 -11.42 3.84 -11.54
N VAL A 105 -10.18 3.35 -11.50
CA VAL A 105 -9.22 3.45 -12.61
C VAL A 105 -9.55 2.46 -13.73
N TRP A 106 -10.14 1.31 -13.39
CA TRP A 106 -10.49 0.26 -14.35
C TRP A 106 -11.96 -0.18 -14.24
N PRO A 107 -12.92 0.70 -14.57
CA PRO A 107 -14.35 0.39 -14.47
C PRO A 107 -14.77 -0.77 -15.38
N HIS A 108 -14.11 -0.93 -16.54
CA HIS A 108 -14.35 -2.04 -17.46
C HIS A 108 -14.00 -3.40 -16.85
N PHE A 109 -12.97 -3.43 -16.00
CA PHE A 109 -12.53 -4.61 -15.27
C PHE A 109 -13.52 -5.02 -14.18
N ALA A 110 -14.19 -4.03 -13.58
CA ALA A 110 -15.18 -4.25 -12.55
C ALA A 110 -16.45 -4.95 -13.08
N GLY A 111 -16.98 -4.50 -14.22
CA GLY A 111 -18.27 -4.94 -14.76
C GLY A 111 -18.20 -5.98 -15.88
N GLY A 112 -17.25 -5.86 -16.82
CA GLY A 112 -17.29 -6.60 -18.09
C GLY A 112 -16.43 -7.86 -18.15
N THR A 113 -15.51 -8.06 -17.22
CA THR A 113 -14.52 -9.14 -17.31
C THR A 113 -15.02 -10.45 -16.67
N PRO A 114 -14.93 -11.60 -17.36
CA PRO A 114 -15.34 -12.90 -16.80
C PRO A 114 -14.51 -13.27 -15.58
N ARG A 115 -15.11 -14.01 -14.65
CA ARG A 115 -14.49 -14.41 -13.36
C ARG A 115 -13.13 -15.09 -13.52
N ARG A 116 -12.94 -15.89 -14.58
CA ARG A 116 -11.67 -16.57 -14.88
C ARG A 116 -10.53 -15.60 -15.15
N SER A 117 -10.78 -14.57 -15.97
CA SER A 117 -9.76 -13.56 -16.28
C SER A 117 -9.44 -12.67 -15.07
N LYS A 118 -10.44 -12.38 -14.21
CA LYS A 118 -10.21 -11.69 -12.93
C LYS A 118 -9.27 -12.50 -12.02
N TRP A 119 -9.51 -13.81 -11.92
CA TRP A 119 -8.64 -14.73 -11.18
C TRP A 119 -7.23 -14.79 -11.75
N LEU A 120 -7.09 -14.93 -13.07
CA LEU A 120 -5.80 -14.96 -13.73
C LEU A 120 -4.98 -13.69 -13.44
N ILE A 121 -5.64 -12.53 -13.46
CA ILE A 121 -4.97 -11.26 -13.19
C ILE A 121 -4.60 -11.11 -11.72
N ALA A 122 -5.45 -11.56 -10.79
CA ALA A 122 -5.11 -11.60 -9.38
C ALA A 122 -3.88 -12.50 -9.13
N VAL A 123 -3.82 -13.67 -9.77
CA VAL A 123 -2.69 -14.59 -9.69
C VAL A 123 -1.42 -13.96 -10.26
N VAL A 124 -1.49 -13.28 -11.41
CA VAL A 124 -0.33 -12.60 -12.02
C VAL A 124 0.18 -11.48 -11.12
N VAL A 125 -0.71 -10.64 -10.58
CA VAL A 125 -0.31 -9.56 -9.66
C VAL A 125 0.32 -10.15 -8.39
N LEU A 126 -0.29 -11.20 -7.82
CA LEU A 126 0.25 -11.90 -6.65
C LEU A 126 1.64 -12.51 -6.94
N ALA A 127 1.81 -13.12 -8.11
CA ALA A 127 3.10 -13.68 -8.52
C ALA A 127 4.18 -12.59 -8.62
N ILE A 128 3.85 -11.41 -9.17
CA ILE A 128 4.77 -10.28 -9.22
C ILE A 128 5.10 -9.78 -7.81
N VAL A 129 4.11 -9.63 -6.93
CA VAL A 129 4.34 -9.21 -5.52
C VAL A 129 5.27 -10.19 -4.81
N ILE A 130 5.03 -11.50 -4.93
CA ILE A 130 5.90 -12.53 -4.33
C ILE A 130 7.30 -12.46 -4.94
N ALA A 131 7.42 -12.33 -6.26
CA ALA A 131 8.72 -12.21 -6.92
C ALA A 131 9.48 -10.96 -6.47
N SER A 132 8.82 -9.81 -6.34
CA SER A 132 9.41 -8.57 -5.83
C SER A 132 9.89 -8.71 -4.40
N TRP A 133 9.11 -9.37 -3.54
CA TRP A 133 9.54 -9.66 -2.16
C TRP A 133 10.76 -10.57 -2.12
N VAL A 134 10.79 -11.64 -2.93
CA VAL A 134 11.96 -12.53 -3.05
C VAL A 134 13.18 -11.76 -3.55
N LEU A 135 13.00 -10.87 -4.53
CA LEU A 135 14.07 -10.01 -5.03
C LEU A 135 14.60 -9.08 -3.93
N GLY A 136 13.71 -8.46 -3.14
CA GLY A 136 14.12 -7.64 -1.99
C GLY A 136 14.94 -8.43 -0.97
N ALA A 137 14.46 -9.62 -0.59
CA ALA A 137 15.16 -10.49 0.36
C ALA A 137 16.53 -11.00 -0.16
N ASN A 138 16.74 -10.97 -1.47
CA ASN A 138 17.98 -11.39 -2.12
C ASN A 138 18.73 -10.21 -2.77
N GLN A 139 18.44 -8.97 -2.34
CA GLN A 139 18.99 -7.74 -2.96
C GLN A 139 20.51 -7.77 -3.13
N ALA A 140 21.23 -8.35 -2.17
CA ALA A 140 22.69 -8.39 -2.15
C ALA A 140 23.32 -9.21 -3.29
N ARG A 141 22.52 -9.95 -4.06
CA ARG A 141 23.01 -10.72 -5.22
C ARG A 141 23.03 -9.93 -6.52
N PHE A 142 22.34 -8.80 -6.60
CA PHE A 142 22.18 -8.04 -7.85
C PHE A 142 22.20 -6.53 -7.67
N LEU A 143 22.06 -6.01 -6.44
CA LEU A 143 22.21 -4.59 -6.11
C LEU A 143 23.36 -4.40 -5.12
N THR A 144 23.99 -3.23 -5.22
CA THR A 144 25.03 -2.79 -4.31
C THR A 144 24.48 -1.77 -3.32
N CYS A 145 25.18 -1.57 -2.20
CA CYS A 145 24.82 -0.52 -1.25
C CYS A 145 24.80 0.88 -1.90
N GLU A 146 25.64 1.11 -2.92
CA GLU A 146 25.71 2.38 -3.66
C GLU A 146 24.46 2.63 -4.50
N ASP A 147 23.85 1.59 -5.07
CA ASP A 147 22.61 1.74 -5.86
C ASP A 147 21.47 2.28 -4.98
N PHE A 148 21.40 1.81 -3.73
CA PHE A 148 20.45 2.32 -2.75
C PHE A 148 20.77 3.76 -2.34
N SER A 149 22.03 4.08 -2.05
CA SER A 149 22.41 5.45 -1.64
C SER A 149 22.18 6.48 -2.75
N ILE A 150 22.49 6.13 -4.01
CA ILE A 150 22.23 6.98 -5.20
C ILE A 150 20.74 7.24 -5.38
N SER A 151 19.90 6.23 -5.12
CA SER A 151 18.44 6.39 -5.14
C SER A 151 17.88 7.23 -3.98
N GLY A 152 18.74 7.66 -3.04
CA GLY A 152 18.35 8.41 -1.85
C GLY A 152 17.83 7.53 -0.71
N ASN A 153 17.95 6.20 -0.83
CA ASN A 153 17.56 5.26 0.21
C ASN A 153 18.74 4.95 1.14
N SER A 154 18.44 4.57 2.39
CA SER A 154 19.46 3.99 3.28
C SER A 154 19.80 2.56 2.81
N PRO A 155 21.08 2.14 2.87
CA PRO A 155 21.43 0.79 2.47
C PRO A 155 20.72 -0.27 3.33
N PRO A 156 20.08 -1.28 2.72
CA PRO A 156 19.41 -2.34 3.45
C PRO A 156 20.41 -3.23 4.21
N PRO A 157 19.97 -3.90 5.30
CA PRO A 157 20.83 -4.81 6.04
C PRO A 157 21.37 -5.93 5.12
N GLY A 158 22.67 -6.22 5.24
CA GLY A 158 23.33 -7.26 4.45
C GLY A 158 23.61 -6.89 2.98
N CYS A 159 23.50 -5.61 2.59
CA CYS A 159 23.95 -5.17 1.27
C CYS A 159 25.46 -5.35 1.09
N THR A 160 25.88 -5.64 -0.14
CA THR A 160 27.29 -5.74 -0.51
C THR A 160 27.78 -4.42 -1.10
N PRO A 161 28.93 -3.88 -0.65
CA PRO A 161 29.51 -2.68 -1.26
C PRO A 161 29.88 -2.96 -2.71
N ALA A 162 29.87 -1.93 -3.55
CA ALA A 162 30.36 -2.05 -4.92
C ALA A 162 31.84 -2.45 -4.90
N SER A 163 32.21 -3.48 -5.67
CA SER A 163 33.61 -3.85 -5.84
C SER A 163 34.33 -2.72 -6.56
N THR A 164 35.26 -2.06 -5.88
CA THR A 164 36.15 -1.06 -6.48
C THR A 164 36.89 -1.70 -7.66
N PRO A 165 36.88 -1.08 -8.86
CA PRO A 165 37.68 -1.56 -9.99
C PRO A 165 39.18 -1.43 -9.75
#